data_AF-A0A6A2WX64-F1
#
_entry.id   AF-A0A6A2WX64-F1
#
_cell.length_a   1.000
_cell.length_b   1.000
_cell.length_c   1.000
_cell.angle_alpha   90.00
_cell.angle_beta   90.00
_cell.angle_gamma   90.00
#
_symmetry.space_group_name_H-M   'P 1'
#
loop_
_entity.id
_entity.type
_entity.pdbx_description
1 polymer ?
#
loop_
_entity_poly.entity_id
_entity_poly.type
_entity_poly.pdbx_seq_one_letter_code
_entity_poly.pdbx_strand_id
1 'polypeptide(L)'
;MEFLGFKNYWNDFLQSAETQVVMFRDKGVDHDTIVVCFRGTQKFNTEDWCSDVDLSWFEFPHFGKIHSGFSKALGMQSGAGWAKQVVSDSTHGPRRAPLGGALAAIFPAILFYHDEQMLLERMEGVYTFDQPRVGDNEFGDYMAKNLRKHGVHFFRYVYCNDMVPRVPFDGVFKHFGTCVYYNSKYQPYLFGMRILGLLNTGIPAHRAQNYVNSTRLGSLRHLLFHHFQHK
;
A
#
# COMPACT_ATOMS: atom_id res chain seq x y z
N MET A 1 -18.36 9.63 12.32
CA MET A 1 -17.24 10.00 11.44
C MET A 1 -17.08 11.52 11.31
N GLU A 2 -15.91 12.03 11.66
CA GLU A 2 -15.44 13.42 11.67
C GLU A 2 -14.31 13.55 10.63
N PHE A 3 -14.28 14.67 9.89
CA PHE A 3 -13.17 14.97 8.98
C PHE A 3 -12.04 15.65 9.75
N LEU A 4 -10.82 15.09 9.69
CA LEU A 4 -9.66 15.63 10.39
C LEU A 4 -8.78 16.53 9.50
N GLY A 5 -8.76 16.29 8.19
CA GLY A 5 -7.98 17.10 7.29
C GLY A 5 -7.71 16.49 5.92
N PHE A 6 -7.29 17.37 5.02
CA PHE A 6 -6.83 17.06 3.67
C PHE A 6 -5.47 17.72 3.48
N LYS A 7 -4.46 16.95 3.07
CA LYS A 7 -3.09 17.45 2.87
C LYS A 7 -2.54 16.99 1.53
N ASN A 8 -1.89 17.92 0.83
CA ASN A 8 -1.04 17.61 -0.31
C ASN A 8 0.40 17.61 0.16
N TYR A 9 1.07 16.47 0.04
CA TYR A 9 2.47 16.30 0.39
C TYR A 9 3.35 16.58 -0.82
N TRP A 10 4.45 17.30 -0.55
CA TRP A 10 5.44 17.68 -1.54
C TRP A 10 6.29 16.48 -1.96
N ASN A 11 6.57 16.38 -3.26
CA ASN A 11 7.48 15.41 -3.84
C ASN A 11 8.70 16.13 -4.42
N ASP A 12 9.86 15.99 -3.77
CA ASP A 12 11.11 16.65 -4.16
C ASP A 12 11.58 16.27 -5.58
N PHE A 13 11.26 15.07 -6.06
CA PHE A 13 11.68 14.60 -7.38
C PHE A 13 10.80 15.17 -8.50
N LEU A 14 9.53 15.45 -8.20
CA LEU A 14 8.59 16.04 -9.16
C LEU A 14 8.41 17.56 -8.97
N GLN A 15 9.02 18.13 -7.94
CA GLN A 15 8.89 19.55 -7.57
C GLN A 15 7.42 20.01 -7.54
N SER A 16 6.54 19.15 -7.00
CA SER A 16 5.09 19.35 -6.98
C SER A 16 4.42 18.62 -5.81
N ALA A 17 3.24 19.09 -5.39
CA ALA A 17 2.47 18.54 -4.28
C ALA A 17 1.40 17.54 -4.76
N GLU A 18 1.85 16.35 -5.15
CA GLU A 18 1.02 15.36 -5.85
C GLU A 18 0.41 14.29 -4.93
N THR A 19 0.98 14.06 -3.74
CA THR A 19 0.49 13.02 -2.84
C THR A 19 -0.61 13.57 -1.95
N GLN A 20 -1.85 13.18 -2.24
CA GLN A 20 -3.01 13.67 -1.52
C GLN A 20 -3.45 12.66 -0.47
N VAL A 21 -3.55 13.12 0.77
CA VAL A 21 -3.96 12.32 1.92
C VAL A 21 -5.18 12.95 2.57
N VAL A 22 -6.18 12.13 2.87
CA VAL A 22 -7.40 12.53 3.56
C VAL A 22 -7.49 11.76 4.86
N MET A 23 -7.81 12.42 5.95
CA MET A 23 -7.93 11.81 7.27
C MET A 23 -9.34 11.99 7.82
N PHE A 24 -9.89 10.90 8.33
CA PHE A 24 -11.17 10.87 9.03
C PHE A 24 -10.98 10.27 10.42
N ARG A 25 -11.82 10.65 11.37
CA ARG A 25 -11.92 10.02 12.69
C ARG A 25 -13.30 9.46 12.86
N ASP A 26 -13.40 8.17 13.12
CA ASP A 26 -14.64 7.54 13.56
C ASP A 26 -14.56 7.22 15.05
N LYS A 27 -15.27 8.02 15.84
CA LYS A 27 -15.34 7.89 17.29
C LYS A 27 -16.75 7.46 17.69
N GLY A 28 -16.85 6.28 18.29
CA GLY A 28 -18.06 5.76 18.91
C GLY A 28 -17.89 5.58 20.42
N VAL A 29 -18.89 4.94 21.05
CA VAL A 29 -18.82 4.59 22.47
C VAL A 29 -17.71 3.61 22.73
N ASP A 30 -17.42 2.71 21.78
CA ASP A 30 -16.47 1.62 21.94
C ASP A 30 -15.19 1.67 21.11
N HIS A 31 -15.06 2.70 20.27
CA HIS A 31 -13.93 2.83 19.37
C HIS A 31 -13.61 4.30 19.10
N ASP A 32 -12.37 4.54 18.69
CA ASP A 32 -11.81 5.85 18.37
C ASP A 32 -10.74 5.66 17.30
N THR A 33 -11.19 5.54 16.06
CA THR A 33 -10.39 5.12 14.92
C THR A 33 -10.10 6.31 14.01
N ILE A 34 -8.84 6.59 13.70
CA ILE A 34 -8.40 7.44 12.60
C ILE A 34 -8.24 6.60 11.33
N VAL A 35 -8.78 7.06 10.21
CA VAL A 35 -8.61 6.46 8.89
C VAL A 35 -7.76 7.40 8.05
N VAL A 36 -6.61 6.92 7.59
CA VAL A 36 -5.69 7.65 6.70
C VAL A 36 -5.87 7.10 5.29
N CYS A 37 -6.35 7.95 4.38
CA CYS A 37 -6.69 7.59 3.02
C CYS A 37 -5.71 8.21 2.03
N PHE A 38 -5.16 7.41 1.11
CA PHE A 38 -4.26 7.87 0.06
C PHE A 38 -5.00 7.92 -1.27
N ARG A 39 -5.00 9.08 -1.92
CA ARG A 39 -5.58 9.22 -3.26
C ARG A 39 -4.65 8.57 -4.29
N GLY A 40 -5.24 7.85 -5.24
CA GLY A 40 -4.56 7.41 -6.46
C GLY A 40 -4.78 8.33 -7.65
N THR A 41 -4.01 8.11 -8.70
CA THR A 41 -4.24 8.67 -10.03
C THR A 41 -5.56 8.18 -10.63
N GLN A 42 -6.17 8.99 -11.51
CA GLN A 42 -7.43 8.63 -12.16
C GLN A 42 -7.25 7.48 -13.16
N LYS A 43 -8.17 6.51 -13.14
CA LYS A 43 -8.07 5.22 -13.84
C LYS A 43 -8.15 5.28 -15.37
N PHE A 44 -8.66 6.38 -15.96
CA PHE A 44 -8.84 6.49 -17.42
C PHE A 44 -7.53 6.57 -18.22
N ASN A 45 -6.38 6.55 -17.56
CA ASN A 45 -5.06 6.49 -18.19
C ASN A 45 -4.19 5.33 -17.64
N THR A 46 -4.81 4.25 -17.16
CA THR A 46 -4.10 3.12 -16.55
C THR A 46 -3.38 2.23 -17.57
N GLU A 47 -3.84 2.20 -18.82
CA GLU A 47 -3.17 1.48 -19.91
C GLU A 47 -1.81 2.11 -20.24
N ASP A 48 -1.76 3.44 -20.47
CA ASP A 48 -0.49 4.14 -20.68
C ASP A 48 0.41 4.09 -19.42
N TRP A 49 -0.21 4.08 -18.23
CA TRP A 49 0.52 3.97 -16.97
C TRP A 49 1.26 2.63 -16.84
N CYS A 50 0.61 1.51 -17.21
CA CYS A 50 1.22 0.18 -17.11
C CYS A 50 2.48 0.02 -17.99
N SER A 51 2.54 0.71 -19.13
CA SER A 51 3.74 0.78 -19.98
C SER A 51 4.80 1.76 -19.48
N ASP A 52 4.40 2.78 -18.72
CA ASP A 52 5.28 3.83 -18.17
C ASP A 52 5.80 3.52 -16.74
N VAL A 53 5.50 2.34 -16.18
CA VAL A 53 5.92 1.97 -14.82
C VAL A 53 7.44 1.90 -14.72
N ASP A 54 8.03 2.89 -14.04
CA ASP A 54 9.44 2.94 -13.70
C ASP A 54 9.83 1.77 -12.77
N LEU A 55 10.48 0.74 -13.32
CA LEU A 55 10.88 -0.44 -12.57
C LEU A 55 12.07 -0.21 -11.63
N SER A 56 12.58 1.01 -11.48
CA SER A 56 13.66 1.29 -10.54
C SER A 56 13.24 1.07 -9.08
N TRP A 57 14.21 0.69 -8.25
CA TRP A 57 14.00 0.45 -6.83
C TRP A 57 15.06 1.13 -5.97
N PHE A 58 14.67 1.36 -4.72
CA PHE A 58 15.58 1.61 -3.61
C PHE A 58 15.79 0.31 -2.85
N GLU A 59 17.04 0.02 -2.50
CA GLU A 59 17.41 -1.13 -1.67
C GLU A 59 17.82 -0.68 -0.27
N PHE A 60 17.26 -1.36 0.73
CA PHE A 60 17.49 -1.10 2.15
C PHE A 60 17.97 -2.39 2.83
N PRO A 61 19.06 -2.36 3.61
CA PRO A 61 19.54 -3.53 4.34
C PRO A 61 18.47 -4.12 5.26
N HIS A 62 18.24 -5.44 5.17
CA HIS A 62 17.29 -6.19 6.02
C HIS A 62 15.81 -5.79 5.86
N PHE A 63 15.51 -4.98 4.84
CA PHE A 63 14.21 -4.44 4.55
C PHE A 63 13.80 -4.74 3.10
N GLY A 64 14.75 -5.03 2.21
CA GLY A 64 14.51 -5.41 0.83
C GLY A 64 14.43 -4.23 -0.12
N LYS A 65 13.82 -4.47 -1.29
CA LYS A 65 13.69 -3.49 -2.37
C LYS A 65 12.29 -2.92 -2.42
N ILE A 66 12.16 -1.59 -2.53
CA ILE A 66 10.90 -0.89 -2.79
C ILE A 66 10.98 -0.13 -4.10
N HIS A 67 9.90 -0.14 -4.87
CA HIS A 67 9.75 0.64 -6.10
C HIS A 67 9.97 2.15 -5.85
N SER A 68 10.89 2.74 -6.60
CA SER A 68 11.42 4.09 -6.30
C SER A 68 10.36 5.17 -6.40
N GLY A 69 9.51 5.11 -7.44
CA GLY A 69 8.41 6.07 -7.64
C GLY A 69 7.48 6.19 -6.44
N PHE A 70 7.11 5.08 -5.80
CA PHE A 70 6.22 5.11 -4.65
C PHE A 70 6.91 5.64 -3.38
N SER A 71 8.20 5.30 -3.17
CA SER A 71 8.98 5.87 -2.05
C SER A 71 9.15 7.39 -2.18
N LYS A 72 9.43 7.88 -3.39
CA LYS A 72 9.51 9.33 -3.69
C LYS A 72 8.18 10.03 -3.40
N ALA A 73 7.07 9.40 -3.79
CA ALA A 73 5.74 9.94 -3.54
C ALA A 73 5.37 10.00 -2.04
N LEU A 74 5.94 9.15 -1.18
CA LEU A 74 5.77 9.23 0.28
C LEU A 74 6.73 10.21 0.97
N GLY A 75 7.44 11.04 0.21
CA GLY A 75 8.26 12.11 0.77
C GLY A 75 9.73 11.73 1.00
N MET A 76 10.23 10.68 0.36
CA MET A 76 11.68 10.47 0.30
C MET A 76 12.33 11.69 -0.36
N GLN A 77 13.32 12.27 0.32
CA GLN A 77 14.02 13.46 -0.15
C GLN A 77 15.28 13.09 -0.91
N SER A 78 15.59 13.82 -1.99
CA SER A 78 16.76 13.56 -2.84
C SER A 78 18.11 13.79 -2.12
N GLY A 79 18.12 14.56 -1.02
CA GLY A 79 19.35 14.96 -0.32
C GLY A 79 19.53 14.42 1.10
N ALA A 80 18.52 13.76 1.69
CA ALA A 80 18.53 13.38 3.11
C ALA A 80 18.81 11.88 3.38
N GLY A 81 19.11 11.10 2.33
CA GLY A 81 19.76 9.78 2.39
C GLY A 81 19.08 8.70 3.21
N TRP A 82 18.34 7.79 2.57
CA TRP A 82 17.76 6.60 3.21
C TRP A 82 17.97 5.27 2.46
N ALA A 83 18.60 5.23 1.28
CA ALA A 83 18.83 4.00 0.51
C ALA A 83 20.28 3.89 0.04
N LYS A 84 20.81 2.66 -0.07
CA LYS A 84 22.23 2.44 -0.42
C LYS A 84 22.57 2.78 -1.87
N GLN A 85 21.61 2.68 -2.79
CA GLN A 85 21.73 3.07 -4.21
C GLN A 85 20.36 2.99 -4.90
N VAL A 86 20.09 3.89 -5.86
CA VAL A 86 19.03 3.69 -6.86
C VAL A 86 19.63 2.90 -8.00
N VAL A 87 19.09 1.72 -8.27
CA VAL A 87 19.42 1.00 -9.50
C VAL A 87 18.38 1.42 -10.54
N SER A 88 18.80 2.27 -11.49
CA SER A 88 17.97 2.63 -12.65
C SER A 88 18.24 1.66 -13.78
N ASP A 89 17.20 1.11 -14.39
CA ASP A 89 17.33 0.63 -15.77
C ASP A 89 17.31 1.88 -16.68
N SER A 90 18.34 2.04 -17.48
CA SER A 90 18.68 3.34 -18.07
C SER A 90 17.88 3.62 -19.34
N THR A 91 17.06 4.67 -19.29
CA THR A 91 16.73 5.68 -20.32
C THR A 91 15.28 6.15 -20.10
N HIS A 92 15.09 7.47 -20.04
CA HIS A 92 13.81 8.20 -19.84
C HIS A 92 13.43 8.47 -18.36
N GLY A 93 13.24 9.76 -18.05
CA GLY A 93 12.85 10.26 -16.72
C GLY A 93 11.43 9.83 -16.29
N PRO A 94 11.00 10.19 -15.07
CA PRO A 94 9.81 9.61 -14.45
C PRO A 94 8.55 10.08 -15.17
N ARG A 95 7.74 9.15 -15.69
CA ARG A 95 6.40 9.45 -16.20
C ARG A 95 5.33 8.73 -15.38
N ARG A 96 5.10 9.30 -14.19
CA ARG A 96 3.93 9.19 -13.28
C ARG A 96 3.80 7.97 -12.36
N ALA A 97 3.77 8.20 -11.04
CA ALA A 97 3.17 7.29 -10.08
C ALA A 97 2.73 8.05 -8.80
N PRO A 98 1.42 8.19 -8.54
CA PRO A 98 0.93 7.50 -7.34
C PRO A 98 -0.37 6.72 -7.53
N LEU A 99 -0.33 5.43 -7.21
CA LEU A 99 -1.53 4.63 -6.94
C LEU A 99 -1.77 4.65 -5.43
N GLY A 100 -2.96 5.05 -5.00
CA GLY A 100 -3.29 5.15 -3.57
C GLY A 100 -3.04 3.83 -2.84
N GLY A 101 -3.20 2.69 -3.53
CA GLY A 101 -2.93 1.37 -2.98
C GLY A 101 -1.46 1.12 -2.71
N ALA A 102 -0.57 1.61 -3.58
CA ALA A 102 0.87 1.51 -3.37
C ALA A 102 1.31 2.35 -2.15
N LEU A 103 0.80 3.58 -2.06
CA LEU A 103 1.11 4.47 -0.93
C LEU A 103 0.60 3.90 0.39
N ALA A 104 -0.63 3.40 0.42
CA ALA A 104 -1.19 2.73 1.59
C ALA A 104 -0.42 1.47 1.99
N ALA A 105 0.18 0.75 1.03
CA ALA A 105 0.98 -0.44 1.29
C ALA A 105 2.37 -0.12 1.87
N ILE A 106 3.01 0.97 1.43
CA ILE A 106 4.36 1.35 1.87
C ILE A 106 4.32 2.19 3.15
N PHE A 107 3.27 2.99 3.37
CA PHE A 107 3.11 3.81 4.57
C PHE A 107 3.39 3.05 5.90
N PRO A 108 2.80 1.88 6.18
CA PRO A 108 3.12 1.10 7.38
C PRO A 108 4.59 0.66 7.43
N ALA A 109 5.22 0.38 6.29
CA ALA A 109 6.63 0.00 6.24
C ALA A 109 7.54 1.13 6.72
N ILE A 110 7.23 2.38 6.34
CA ILE A 110 7.94 3.56 6.81
C ILE A 110 7.78 3.69 8.34
N LEU A 111 6.56 3.52 8.86
CA LEU A 111 6.32 3.58 10.30
C LEU A 111 7.09 2.49 11.06
N PHE A 112 7.15 1.27 10.52
CA PHE A 112 7.95 0.18 11.10
C PHE A 112 9.45 0.48 11.07
N TYR A 113 9.94 1.09 9.99
CA TYR A 113 11.36 1.43 9.89
C TYR A 113 11.74 2.51 10.90
N HIS A 114 10.94 3.58 11.00
CA HIS A 114 11.20 4.70 11.91
C HIS A 114 10.84 4.40 13.38
N ASP A 115 10.32 3.20 13.67
CA ASP A 115 9.88 2.79 15.00
C ASP A 115 8.86 3.76 15.63
N GLU A 116 7.89 4.21 14.84
CA GLU A 116 6.84 5.17 15.23
C GLU A 116 5.79 4.53 16.16
N GLN A 117 6.20 4.11 17.37
CA GLN A 117 5.43 3.27 18.29
C GLN A 117 4.00 3.76 18.51
N MET A 118 3.80 5.07 18.71
CA MET A 118 2.48 5.65 18.95
C MET A 118 1.49 5.35 17.81
N LEU A 119 1.96 5.38 16.56
CA LEU A 119 1.12 5.09 15.40
C LEU A 119 0.98 3.58 15.18
N LEU A 120 2.05 2.82 15.42
CA LEU A 120 2.08 1.37 15.25
C LEU A 120 1.16 0.66 16.25
N GLU A 121 1.19 1.04 17.52
CA GLU A 121 0.32 0.50 18.58
C GLU A 121 -1.16 0.79 18.30
N ARG A 122 -1.44 1.83 17.53
CA ARG A 122 -2.79 2.18 17.12
C ARG A 122 -3.17 1.55 15.78
N MET A 123 -2.25 0.99 15.01
CA MET A 123 -2.59 0.47 13.69
C MET A 123 -3.40 -0.83 13.82
N GLU A 124 -4.64 -0.83 13.35
CA GLU A 124 -5.49 -2.04 13.38
C GLU A 124 -5.42 -2.81 12.06
N GLY A 125 -5.32 -2.08 10.95
CA GLY A 125 -5.19 -2.73 9.66
C GLY A 125 -4.95 -1.80 8.49
N VAL A 126 -4.53 -2.40 7.39
CA VAL A 126 -4.27 -1.76 6.12
C VAL A 126 -5.12 -2.44 5.06
N TYR A 127 -5.88 -1.64 4.34
CA TYR A 127 -6.80 -2.09 3.31
C TYR A 127 -6.45 -1.41 2.00
N THR A 128 -6.00 -2.20 1.05
CA THR A 128 -5.62 -1.71 -0.28
C THR A 128 -6.54 -2.30 -1.34
N PHE A 129 -6.86 -1.48 -2.32
CA PHE A 129 -7.62 -1.82 -3.51
C PHE A 129 -6.74 -1.50 -4.70
N ASP A 130 -6.67 -2.44 -5.63
CA ASP A 130 -5.90 -2.28 -6.87
C ASP A 130 -4.42 -1.96 -6.57
N GLN A 131 -3.88 -2.57 -5.51
CA GLN A 131 -2.49 -2.38 -5.10
C GLN A 131 -1.55 -3.03 -6.12
N PRO A 132 -0.66 -2.27 -6.78
CA PRO A 132 0.40 -2.85 -7.60
C PRO A 132 1.42 -3.58 -6.72
N ARG A 133 2.38 -4.29 -7.32
CA ARG A 133 3.50 -4.81 -6.56
C ARG A 133 4.42 -3.65 -6.16
N VAL A 134 4.78 -3.56 -4.89
CA VAL A 134 5.49 -2.38 -4.35
C VAL A 134 6.92 -2.67 -3.91
N GLY A 135 7.25 -3.93 -3.65
CA GLY A 135 8.59 -4.35 -3.23
C GLY A 135 8.86 -5.81 -3.56
N ASP A 136 10.04 -6.29 -3.25
CA ASP A 136 10.46 -7.68 -3.51
C ASP A 136 10.02 -8.67 -2.42
N ASN A 137 10.51 -9.91 -2.48
CA ASN A 137 10.21 -10.94 -1.48
C ASN A 137 10.73 -10.55 -0.08
N GLU A 138 11.94 -9.99 0.02
CA GLU A 138 12.52 -9.59 1.30
C GLU A 138 11.68 -8.48 1.95
N PHE A 139 11.20 -7.51 1.15
CA PHE A 139 10.23 -6.53 1.61
C PHE A 139 8.91 -7.17 2.07
N GLY A 140 8.42 -8.17 1.34
CA GLY A 140 7.23 -8.93 1.74
C GLY A 140 7.40 -9.64 3.09
N ASP A 141 8.56 -10.26 3.32
CA ASP A 141 8.89 -10.95 4.57
C ASP A 141 9.06 -9.96 5.73
N TYR A 142 9.71 -8.81 5.47
CA TYR A 142 9.81 -7.70 6.41
C TYR A 142 8.43 -7.22 6.85
N MET A 143 7.52 -6.99 5.90
CA MET A 143 6.15 -6.59 6.18
C MET A 143 5.40 -7.65 6.97
N ALA A 144 5.45 -8.92 6.54
CA ALA A 144 4.77 -10.02 7.21
C ALA A 144 5.23 -10.19 8.68
N LYS A 145 6.52 -10.04 8.94
CA LYS A 145 7.09 -10.09 10.29
C LYS A 145 6.58 -8.96 11.17
N ASN A 146 6.63 -7.71 10.69
CA ASN A 146 6.24 -6.54 11.48
C ASN A 146 4.73 -6.45 11.68
N LEU A 147 3.93 -6.74 10.64
CA LEU A 147 2.47 -6.81 10.76
C LEU A 147 2.05 -7.82 11.85
N ARG A 148 2.66 -9.01 11.85
CA ARG A 148 2.41 -10.03 12.89
C ARG A 148 2.84 -9.56 14.28
N LYS A 149 4.02 -8.92 14.39
CA LYS A 149 4.53 -8.40 15.67
C LYS A 149 3.56 -7.40 16.31
N HIS A 150 2.96 -6.53 15.50
CA HIS A 150 2.05 -5.48 15.96
C HIS A 150 0.56 -5.86 15.89
N GLY A 151 0.23 -7.10 15.52
CA GLY A 151 -1.17 -7.54 15.41
C GLY A 151 -1.97 -6.83 14.32
N VAL A 152 -1.30 -6.29 13.30
CA VAL A 152 -1.92 -5.49 12.23
C VAL A 152 -2.42 -6.39 11.11
N HIS A 153 -3.68 -6.24 10.73
CA HIS A 153 -4.23 -6.93 9.57
C HIS A 153 -3.86 -6.24 8.25
N PHE A 154 -3.46 -6.98 7.23
CA PHE A 154 -3.20 -6.42 5.90
C PHE A 154 -4.02 -7.17 4.85
N PHE A 155 -4.96 -6.48 4.24
CA PHE A 155 -5.84 -7.01 3.20
C PHE A 155 -5.68 -6.26 1.90
N ARG A 156 -5.42 -7.03 0.84
CA ARG A 156 -5.34 -6.56 -0.53
C ARG A 156 -6.54 -7.06 -1.30
N TYR A 157 -7.43 -6.15 -1.68
CA TYR A 157 -8.60 -6.44 -2.49
C TYR A 157 -8.26 -6.33 -3.97
N VAL A 158 -8.55 -7.38 -4.72
CA VAL A 158 -8.28 -7.47 -6.16
C VAL A 158 -9.57 -7.78 -6.89
N TYR A 159 -9.93 -6.94 -7.84
CA TYR A 159 -11.12 -7.15 -8.65
C TYR A 159 -10.80 -7.80 -10.00
N CYS A 160 -11.43 -8.94 -10.27
CA CYS A 160 -11.52 -9.62 -11.56
C CYS A 160 -10.23 -9.53 -12.41
N ASN A 161 -10.29 -8.78 -13.51
CA ASN A 161 -9.23 -8.59 -14.49
C ASN A 161 -8.47 -7.27 -14.32
N ASP A 162 -8.56 -6.61 -13.15
CA ASP A 162 -7.86 -5.35 -12.87
C ASP A 162 -6.35 -5.48 -13.12
N MET A 163 -5.82 -4.69 -14.04
CA MET A 163 -4.42 -4.78 -14.45
C MET A 163 -3.46 -4.23 -13.40
N VAL A 164 -3.91 -3.34 -12.50
CA VAL A 164 -3.02 -2.64 -11.58
C VAL A 164 -2.34 -3.63 -10.61
N PRO A 165 -3.04 -4.59 -9.96
CA PRO A 165 -2.38 -5.62 -9.17
C PRO A 165 -1.49 -6.58 -9.96
N ARG A 166 -1.52 -6.53 -11.29
CA ARG A 166 -0.70 -7.39 -12.14
C ARG A 166 0.62 -6.73 -12.53
N VAL A 167 0.82 -5.45 -12.18
CA VAL A 167 2.05 -4.71 -12.47
C VAL A 167 2.79 -4.23 -11.20
N PRO A 168 4.12 -4.04 -11.25
CA PRO A 168 5.04 -4.66 -12.20
C PRO A 168 4.80 -6.18 -12.32
N PHE A 169 5.04 -6.77 -13.50
CA PHE A 169 4.82 -8.20 -13.73
C PHE A 169 5.57 -9.05 -12.70
N ASP A 170 5.10 -10.29 -12.50
CA ASP A 170 5.71 -11.18 -11.53
C ASP A 170 7.17 -11.45 -11.91
N GLY A 171 8.10 -11.06 -11.03
CA GLY A 171 9.53 -11.02 -11.31
C GLY A 171 10.29 -10.61 -10.06
N VAL A 172 10.89 -9.42 -10.08
CA VAL A 172 11.56 -8.82 -8.91
C VAL A 172 10.53 -8.42 -7.85
N PHE A 173 9.46 -7.73 -8.25
CA PHE A 173 8.43 -7.27 -7.32
C PHE A 173 7.41 -8.38 -7.02
N LYS A 174 6.93 -8.40 -5.78
CA LYS A 174 6.08 -9.44 -5.20
C LYS A 174 4.95 -8.82 -4.38
N HIS A 175 3.88 -9.58 -4.23
CA HIS A 175 2.77 -9.22 -3.35
C HIS A 175 2.99 -9.79 -1.95
N PHE A 176 2.49 -9.08 -0.95
CA PHE A 176 2.40 -9.54 0.44
C PHE A 176 0.99 -9.25 0.99
N GLY A 177 0.72 -9.75 2.20
CA GLY A 177 -0.58 -9.62 2.86
C GLY A 177 -1.65 -10.57 2.31
N THR A 178 -2.83 -10.54 2.91
CA THR A 178 -3.94 -11.43 2.55
C THR A 178 -4.64 -10.91 1.31
N CYS A 179 -4.68 -11.70 0.24
CA CYS A 179 -5.38 -11.35 -0.99
C CYS A 179 -6.84 -11.80 -0.93
N VAL A 180 -7.77 -10.85 -1.04
CA VAL A 180 -9.20 -11.10 -1.20
C VAL A 180 -9.58 -10.77 -2.64
N TYR A 181 -9.87 -11.81 -3.41
CA TYR A 181 -10.19 -11.69 -4.82
C TYR A 181 -11.70 -11.64 -5.06
N TYR A 182 -12.17 -10.70 -5.86
CA TYR A 182 -13.56 -10.62 -6.29
C TYR A 182 -13.70 -11.00 -7.76
N ASN A 183 -14.63 -11.89 -8.10
CA ASN A 183 -14.95 -12.17 -9.51
C ASN A 183 -15.78 -11.03 -10.13
N SER A 184 -16.12 -11.16 -11.43
CA SER A 184 -16.95 -10.18 -12.16
C SER A 184 -18.39 -10.04 -11.64
N LYS A 185 -18.82 -10.94 -10.73
CA LYS A 185 -20.11 -10.89 -10.03
C LYS A 185 -19.98 -10.38 -8.59
N TYR A 186 -18.84 -9.78 -8.22
CA TYR A 186 -18.53 -9.30 -6.87
C TYR A 186 -18.65 -10.37 -5.78
N GLN A 187 -18.39 -11.64 -6.12
CA GLN A 187 -18.31 -12.72 -5.14
C GLN A 187 -16.85 -12.86 -4.65
N PRO A 188 -16.60 -12.86 -3.33
CA PRO A 188 -15.25 -12.94 -2.78
C PRO A 188 -14.72 -14.38 -2.77
N TYR A 189 -13.43 -14.52 -3.02
CA TYR A 189 -12.63 -15.71 -2.84
C TYR A 189 -11.38 -15.34 -2.04
N LEU A 190 -11.17 -16.01 -0.90
CA LEU A 190 -9.92 -15.92 -0.16
C LEU A 190 -8.87 -16.74 -0.92
N PHE A 191 -7.79 -16.08 -1.36
CA PHE A 191 -6.85 -16.73 -2.27
C PHE A 191 -5.81 -17.59 -1.55
N GLY A 192 -5.95 -18.92 -1.70
CA GLY A 192 -4.95 -19.96 -1.43
C GLY A 192 -4.78 -20.96 -2.59
N MET A 193 -5.35 -20.68 -3.77
CA MET A 193 -5.28 -21.56 -4.95
C MET A 193 -5.03 -20.74 -6.22
N ARG A 194 -3.74 -20.61 -6.58
CA ARG A 194 -3.30 -20.25 -7.95
C ARG A 194 -3.80 -21.33 -8.90
N ILE A 195 -4.71 -21.01 -9.84
CA ILE A 195 -4.85 -21.64 -11.17
C ILE A 195 -6.02 -21.03 -11.99
N LEU A 196 -7.11 -20.58 -11.37
CA LEU A 196 -8.33 -20.22 -12.12
C LEU A 196 -8.36 -18.83 -12.79
N GLY A 197 -7.43 -17.92 -12.45
CA GLY A 197 -7.42 -16.54 -12.98
C GLY A 197 -6.83 -16.35 -14.37
N LEU A 198 -6.29 -17.42 -14.99
CA LEU A 198 -5.64 -17.37 -16.31
C LEU A 198 -6.55 -17.75 -17.49
N LEU A 199 -7.73 -18.33 -17.23
CA LEU A 199 -8.56 -18.96 -18.27
C LEU A 199 -9.67 -18.05 -18.83
N ASN A 200 -10.01 -16.94 -18.18
CA ASN A 200 -11.09 -16.05 -18.61
C ASN A 200 -10.58 -14.61 -18.84
N THR A 201 -9.85 -14.42 -19.93
CA THR A 201 -9.61 -13.10 -20.51
C THR A 201 -10.82 -12.71 -21.36
N GLY A 202 -11.48 -11.61 -21.01
CA GLY A 202 -12.53 -11.04 -21.87
C GLY A 202 -13.67 -10.40 -21.09
N ILE A 203 -13.89 -9.10 -21.36
CA ILE A 203 -14.88 -8.15 -20.84
C ILE A 203 -14.32 -7.24 -19.72
N PRO A 204 -14.00 -5.97 -20.05
CA PRO A 204 -13.58 -4.98 -19.08
C PRO A 204 -14.80 -4.55 -18.24
N ALA A 205 -14.88 -5.02 -17.01
CA ALA A 205 -15.78 -4.45 -16.00
C ALA A 205 -15.11 -3.24 -15.34
N HIS A 206 -14.78 -2.21 -16.12
CA HIS A 206 -14.29 -0.93 -15.60
C HIS A 206 -15.45 0.06 -15.52
N ARG A 207 -16.18 0.07 -14.41
CA ARG A 207 -16.89 1.28 -13.98
C ARG A 207 -16.11 1.90 -12.84
N ALA A 208 -15.99 3.22 -12.87
CA ALA A 208 -15.27 4.03 -11.91
C ALA A 208 -15.90 3.93 -10.50
N GLN A 209 -15.62 2.85 -9.77
CA GLN A 209 -15.73 2.87 -8.33
C GLN A 209 -14.49 3.59 -7.78
N ASN A 210 -14.72 4.70 -7.08
CA ASN A 210 -13.70 5.43 -6.35
C ASN A 210 -13.25 4.59 -5.15
N TYR A 211 -12.28 3.69 -5.36
CA TYR A 211 -11.71 2.90 -4.28
C TYR A 211 -10.86 3.80 -3.38
N VAL A 212 -11.18 3.81 -2.08
CA VAL A 212 -10.41 4.51 -1.06
C VAL A 212 -9.41 3.52 -0.48
N ASN A 213 -8.12 3.74 -0.75
CA ASN A 213 -7.04 3.00 -0.11
C ASN A 213 -6.82 3.58 1.27
N SER A 214 -6.91 2.77 2.32
CA SER A 214 -6.96 3.26 3.69
C SER A 214 -6.12 2.45 4.66
N THR A 215 -5.39 3.14 5.50
CA THR A 215 -4.82 2.61 6.74
C THR A 215 -5.75 2.98 7.89
N ARG A 216 -6.22 1.98 8.63
CA ARG A 216 -7.08 2.12 9.80
C ARG A 216 -6.19 2.13 11.06
N LEU A 217 -6.15 3.27 11.72
CA LEU A 217 -5.52 3.50 13.01
C LEU A 217 -6.62 3.51 14.08
N GLY A 218 -6.72 2.47 14.88
CA GLY A 218 -7.66 2.28 15.97
C GLY A 218 -7.57 3.17 17.20
N SER A 219 -8.40 2.76 18.16
CA SER A 219 -8.46 3.28 19.53
C SER A 219 -7.46 2.57 20.42
N LEU A 220 -6.86 3.29 21.37
CA LEU A 220 -6.03 2.71 22.43
C LEU A 220 -6.94 2.04 23.47
N ARG A 221 -7.52 0.89 23.12
CA ARG A 221 -8.28 0.07 24.06
C ARG A 221 -7.46 -1.16 24.41
N HIS A 222 -6.87 -1.08 25.60
CA HIS A 222 -6.39 -2.20 26.41
C HIS A 222 -5.02 -2.79 26.03
N LEU A 223 -3.98 -2.11 26.51
CA LEU A 223 -2.75 -2.72 27.05
C LEU A 223 -3.03 -3.55 28.35
N LEU A 224 -4.25 -4.00 28.58
CA LEU A 224 -4.67 -4.70 29.80
C LEU A 224 -5.69 -5.77 29.41
N PHE A 225 -5.58 -6.97 30.01
CA PHE A 225 -6.44 -8.14 29.82
C PHE A 225 -6.09 -9.12 28.68
N HIS A 226 -4.81 -9.47 28.56
CA HIS A 226 -4.41 -10.89 28.68
C HIS A 226 -3.01 -10.93 29.31
N HIS A 227 -2.90 -10.81 30.64
CA HIS A 227 -2.66 -11.96 31.54
C HIS A 227 -1.44 -12.80 31.05
N PHE A 228 -0.25 -12.83 31.67
CA PHE A 228 0.18 -12.47 33.02
C PHE A 228 -0.89 -12.60 34.11
N GLN A 229 -1.69 -13.68 34.03
CA GLN A 229 -1.82 -14.59 35.16
C GLN A 229 -1.88 -16.00 34.58
N HIS A 230 -0.73 -16.65 34.57
CA HIS A 230 -0.50 -17.82 35.40
C HIS A 230 0.88 -18.38 35.04
N LYS A 231 1.77 -18.32 36.05
CA LYS A 231 3.12 -18.88 36.16
C LYS A 231 4.26 -18.03 35.61
#